data_AF-A0A8T1GZK7-F1
#
_entry.id   AF-A0A8T1GZK7-F1
#
_cell.length_a   1.000
_cell.length_b   1.000
_cell.length_c   1.000
_cell.angle_alpha   90.00
_cell.angle_beta   90.00
_cell.angle_gamma   90.00
#
_symmetry.space_group_name_H-M   'P 1'
#
loop_
_entity.id
_entity.type
_entity.pdbx_description
1 polymer ?
#
loop_
_entity_poly.entity_id
_entity_poly.type
_entity_poly.pdbx_seq_one_letter_code
_entity_poly.pdbx_strand_id
1 'polypeptide(L)'
;MVSVLVFIIFAGFIVTKSQIPDYLIWAHWISPMTWSIRALSINQYRSDNMDVCVYDGIDYCKDYGKTMGVYYLDLFGIETEKYWIVYGIIYSLVIYVLFMVMSFLGLEYLRYEAPENVDVSEKPLEDESYALLKTPKNARTPDASGDYVVQLDNREKNFTPVTVAFEDLHYFVPNPKNPGEQLELLKGINGFAVPGTITALMGSSGAGKTTLMDVIAGRKTSGKITGKILLNGYEANDLAIRRCTGYCEQMDVHSEAATIREALTFSSFLRQDASIPDAKKYDSVNEAIELLGLEDIADQIIRGSSLSRV
;
A
#
# COMPACT_ATOMS: atom_id res chain seq x y z
N MET A 1 14.83 -3.28 -14.25
CA MET A 1 16.25 -3.20 -14.67
C MET A 1 16.49 -3.73 -16.07
N VAL A 2 16.05 -4.95 -16.42
CA VAL A 2 16.30 -5.55 -17.76
C VAL A 2 15.72 -4.71 -18.91
N SER A 3 14.53 -4.12 -18.74
CA SER A 3 13.92 -3.25 -19.77
C SER A 3 14.76 -2.02 -20.12
N VAL A 4 15.40 -1.39 -19.12
CA VAL A 4 16.22 -0.19 -19.32
C VAL A 4 17.46 -0.51 -20.15
N LEU A 5 18.09 -1.67 -19.93
CA LEU A 5 19.25 -2.12 -20.71
C LEU A 5 18.92 -2.29 -22.20
N VAL A 6 17.75 -2.87 -22.50
CA VAL A 6 17.29 -3.03 -23.89
C VAL A 6 17.15 -1.66 -24.58
N PHE A 7 16.55 -0.67 -23.91
CA PHE A 7 16.42 0.68 -24.48
C PHE A 7 17.75 1.41 -24.70
N ILE A 8 18.78 1.12 -23.89
CA ILE A 8 20.13 1.70 -24.03
C ILE A 8 20.88 1.10 -25.24
N ILE A 9 20.76 -0.21 -25.46
CA ILE A 9 21.43 -0.89 -26.60
C ILE A 9 20.93 -0.32 -27.93
N PHE A 10 19.61 -0.10 -28.05
CA PHE A 10 18.99 0.46 -29.24
C PHE A 10 18.99 1.99 -29.30
N ALA A 11 19.62 2.69 -28.34
CA ALA A 11 19.61 4.15 -28.27
C ALA A 11 20.46 4.86 -29.35
N GLY A 12 21.24 4.12 -30.15
CA GLY A 12 22.10 4.70 -31.19
C GLY A 12 23.54 5.01 -30.76
N PHE A 13 23.89 4.82 -29.48
CA PHE A 13 25.27 5.02 -28.98
C PHE A 13 26.15 3.77 -29.07
N ILE A 14 25.62 2.60 -28.69
CA ILE A 14 26.35 1.33 -28.76
C ILE A 14 26.28 0.73 -30.16
N VAL A 15 25.11 0.78 -30.79
CA VAL A 15 24.87 0.31 -32.16
C VAL A 15 24.33 1.48 -32.98
N THR A 16 25.04 1.85 -34.04
CA THR A 16 24.60 2.92 -34.94
C THR A 16 23.39 2.48 -35.76
N LYS A 17 22.52 3.42 -36.16
CA LYS A 17 21.31 3.15 -36.97
C LYS A 17 21.60 2.28 -38.21
N SER A 18 22.77 2.44 -38.82
CA SER A 18 23.22 1.69 -40.00
C SER A 18 23.53 0.22 -39.76
N GLN A 19 23.80 -0.18 -38.51
CA GLN A 19 24.11 -1.57 -38.13
C GLN A 19 22.89 -2.32 -37.59
N ILE A 20 21.76 -1.63 -37.38
CA ILE A 20 20.53 -2.22 -36.89
C ILE A 20 19.81 -2.90 -38.07
N PRO A 21 19.43 -4.18 -37.97
CA PRO A 21 18.62 -4.83 -39.01
C PRO A 21 17.29 -4.09 -39.23
N ASP A 22 16.85 -4.00 -40.48
CA ASP A 22 15.66 -3.22 -40.87
C ASP A 22 14.40 -3.59 -40.05
N TYR A 23 14.26 -4.86 -39.65
CA TYR A 23 13.12 -5.34 -38.86
C TYR A 23 13.13 -4.89 -37.38
N LEU A 24 14.27 -4.41 -36.85
CA LEU A 24 14.41 -3.89 -35.47
C LEU A 24 14.54 -2.36 -35.41
N ILE A 25 14.49 -1.67 -36.55
CA ILE A 25 14.72 -0.22 -36.59
C ILE A 25 13.65 0.57 -35.83
N TRP A 26 12.45 0.02 -35.66
CA TRP A 26 11.38 0.65 -34.87
C TRP A 26 11.73 0.76 -33.38
N ALA A 27 12.50 -0.19 -32.83
CA ALA A 27 12.93 -0.19 -31.43
C ALA A 27 13.90 0.96 -31.12
N HIS A 28 14.63 1.42 -32.14
CA HIS A 28 15.45 2.62 -32.05
C HIS A 28 14.59 3.88 -31.91
N TRP A 29 13.51 4.00 -32.70
CA TRP A 29 12.64 5.18 -32.70
C TRP A 29 11.68 5.28 -31.52
N ILE A 30 11.27 4.13 -30.97
CA ILE A 30 10.42 4.08 -29.78
C ILE A 30 11.20 4.35 -28.49
N SER A 31 12.54 4.33 -28.52
CA SER A 31 13.37 4.58 -27.35
C SER A 31 13.51 6.09 -27.10
N PRO A 32 13.12 6.61 -25.92
CA PRO A 32 13.29 8.03 -25.60
C PRO A 32 14.77 8.43 -25.47
N MET A 33 15.65 7.45 -25.20
CA MET A 33 17.09 7.67 -25.15
C MET A 33 17.66 8.05 -26.51
N THR A 34 17.16 7.48 -27.61
CA THR A 34 17.57 7.82 -28.98
C THR A 34 17.38 9.31 -29.28
N TRP A 35 16.20 9.83 -28.95
CA TRP A 35 15.87 11.23 -29.16
C TRP A 35 16.70 12.17 -28.27
N SER A 36 16.99 11.73 -27.04
CA SER A 36 17.83 12.47 -26.10
C SER A 36 19.29 12.56 -26.56
N ILE A 37 19.88 11.43 -26.98
CA ILE A 37 21.25 11.37 -27.49
C ILE A 37 21.36 12.18 -28.79
N ARG A 38 20.38 12.07 -29.68
CA ARG A 38 20.32 12.87 -30.90
C ARG A 38 20.29 14.37 -30.61
N ALA A 39 19.44 14.81 -29.68
CA ALA A 39 19.34 16.21 -29.30
C ALA A 39 20.66 16.74 -28.70
N LEU A 40 21.28 15.98 -27.80
CA LEU A 40 22.56 16.34 -27.19
C LEU A 40 23.69 16.39 -28.22
N SER A 41 23.79 15.40 -29.10
CA SER A 41 24.81 15.35 -30.15
C SER A 41 24.67 16.52 -31.12
N ILE A 42 23.46 16.83 -31.59
CA ILE A 42 23.23 17.99 -32.46
C ILE A 42 23.60 19.29 -31.74
N ASN A 43 23.22 19.45 -30.46
CA ASN A 43 23.55 20.65 -29.69
C ASN A 43 25.07 20.85 -29.52
N GLN A 44 25.83 19.77 -29.28
CA GLN A 44 27.27 19.85 -29.06
C GLN A 44 28.07 20.03 -30.36
N TYR A 45 27.81 19.20 -31.37
CA TYR A 45 28.59 19.21 -32.63
C TYR A 45 28.21 20.37 -33.56
N ARG A 46 27.08 21.03 -33.34
CA ARG A 46 26.70 22.27 -34.06
C ARG A 46 27.10 23.55 -33.32
N SER A 47 27.84 23.44 -32.22
CA SER A 47 28.38 24.62 -31.52
C SER A 47 29.51 25.27 -32.32
N ASP A 48 29.69 26.59 -32.18
CA ASP A 48 30.67 27.36 -32.95
C ASP A 48 32.12 26.86 -32.77
N ASN A 49 32.42 26.20 -31.65
CA ASN A 49 33.74 25.64 -31.37
C ASN A 49 34.02 24.32 -32.12
N MET A 50 32.98 23.57 -32.50
CA MET A 50 33.11 22.25 -33.15
C MET A 50 32.63 22.25 -34.61
N ASP A 51 31.79 23.19 -35.03
CA ASP A 51 31.34 23.32 -36.43
C ASP A 51 32.34 24.11 -37.29
N VAL A 52 33.62 23.72 -37.24
CA VAL A 52 34.72 24.40 -37.95
C VAL A 52 35.23 23.60 -39.15
N CYS A 53 35.81 24.29 -40.14
CA CYS A 53 36.41 23.66 -41.32
C CYS A 53 37.78 23.03 -41.03
N VAL A 54 38.57 23.63 -40.14
CA VAL A 54 39.90 23.16 -39.77
C VAL A 54 39.89 22.84 -38.28
N TYR A 55 40.15 21.58 -37.94
CA TYR A 55 40.25 21.13 -36.56
C TYR A 55 41.45 20.20 -36.43
N ASP A 56 42.30 20.45 -35.43
CA ASP A 56 43.50 19.66 -35.13
C ASP A 56 44.41 19.36 -36.35
N GLY A 57 44.57 20.35 -37.24
CA GLY A 57 45.45 20.25 -38.41
C GLY A 57 44.85 19.56 -39.65
N ILE A 58 43.58 19.14 -39.61
CA ILE A 58 42.86 18.53 -40.74
C ILE A 58 41.82 19.52 -41.30
N ASP A 59 41.79 19.70 -42.63
CA ASP A 59 40.83 20.59 -43.33
C ASP A 59 39.65 19.77 -43.88
N TYR A 60 38.63 19.60 -43.03
CA TYR A 60 37.42 18.82 -43.34
C TYR A 60 36.64 19.40 -44.52
N CYS A 61 36.70 20.72 -44.72
CA CYS A 61 35.99 21.38 -45.81
C CYS A 61 36.62 21.10 -47.19
N LYS A 62 37.94 20.88 -47.27
CA LYS A 62 38.61 20.49 -48.52
C LYS A 62 38.58 18.99 -48.78
N ASP A 63 38.76 18.18 -47.74
CA ASP A 63 38.89 16.73 -47.90
C ASP A 63 37.53 16.03 -48.03
N TYR A 64 36.52 16.54 -47.31
CA TYR A 64 35.20 15.89 -47.21
C TYR A 64 34.04 16.80 -47.63
N GLY A 65 34.30 18.08 -47.97
CA GLY A 65 33.27 19.03 -48.41
C GLY A 65 32.23 19.39 -47.34
N LYS A 66 32.50 19.07 -46.06
CA LYS A 66 31.60 19.28 -44.91
C LYS A 66 32.40 19.86 -43.75
N THR A 67 31.74 20.57 -42.83
CA THR A 67 32.34 20.98 -41.57
C THR A 67 32.56 19.77 -40.65
N MET A 68 33.51 19.88 -39.72
CA MET A 68 33.85 18.81 -38.76
C MET A 68 32.61 18.31 -38.00
N GLY A 69 31.81 19.23 -37.46
CA GLY A 69 30.57 18.90 -36.74
C GLY A 69 29.56 18.10 -37.57
N VAL A 70 29.35 18.45 -38.85
CA VAL A 70 28.45 17.71 -39.73
C VAL A 70 29.04 16.35 -40.13
N TYR A 71 30.36 16.28 -40.33
CA TYR A 71 31.05 15.03 -40.66
C TYR A 71 30.92 13.99 -39.54
N TYR A 72 31.16 14.37 -38.28
CA TYR A 72 31.01 13.45 -37.14
C TYR A 72 29.55 13.03 -36.92
N LEU A 73 28.59 13.94 -37.09
CA LEU A 73 27.16 13.59 -37.00
C LEU A 73 26.74 12.59 -38.08
N ASP A 74 27.27 12.74 -39.31
CA ASP A 74 27.02 11.82 -40.43
C ASP A 74 27.61 10.42 -40.18
N LEU A 75 28.81 10.35 -39.58
CA LEU A 75 29.47 9.09 -39.23
C LEU A 75 28.68 8.26 -38.20
N PHE A 76 28.00 8.93 -37.26
CA PHE A 76 27.08 8.29 -36.32
C PHE A 76 25.65 8.09 -36.89
N GLY A 77 25.39 8.48 -38.14
CA GLY A 77 24.08 8.34 -38.79
C GLY A 77 23.01 9.30 -38.23
N ILE A 78 23.42 10.42 -37.66
CA ILE A 78 22.55 11.44 -37.08
C ILE A 78 22.30 12.55 -38.11
N GLU A 79 21.15 12.49 -38.76
CA GLU A 79 20.74 13.50 -39.74
C GLU A 79 20.46 14.85 -39.03
N THR A 80 20.98 15.95 -39.57
CA THR A 80 20.94 17.30 -38.96
C THR A 80 19.75 18.15 -39.42
N GLU A 81 18.81 17.55 -40.14
CA GLU A 81 17.70 18.29 -40.74
C GLU A 81 16.71 18.82 -39.69
N LYS A 82 16.26 20.07 -39.86
CA LYS A 82 15.44 20.78 -38.87
C LYS A 82 14.08 20.12 -38.58
N TYR A 83 13.54 19.32 -39.51
CA TYR A 83 12.28 18.62 -39.30
C TYR A 83 12.37 17.58 -38.17
N TRP A 84 13.56 17.04 -37.88
CA TRP A 84 13.78 16.07 -36.81
C TRP A 84 13.55 16.65 -35.41
N ILE A 85 13.74 17.96 -35.24
CA ILE A 85 13.47 18.66 -33.97
C ILE A 85 11.96 18.64 -33.68
N VAL A 86 11.14 18.92 -34.71
CA VAL A 86 9.68 18.91 -34.59
C VAL A 86 9.18 17.51 -34.28
N TYR A 87 9.71 16.48 -34.96
CA TYR A 87 9.37 15.09 -34.64
C TYR A 87 9.76 14.69 -33.22
N GLY A 88 10.90 15.16 -32.71
CA GLY A 88 11.33 14.89 -31.32
C GLY A 88 10.37 15.49 -30.29
N ILE A 89 9.89 16.73 -30.52
CA ILE A 89 8.92 17.39 -29.63
C ILE A 89 7.57 16.65 -29.66
N ILE A 90 7.07 16.31 -30.85
CA ILE A 90 5.81 15.56 -31.00
C ILE A 90 5.93 14.20 -30.32
N TYR A 91 7.01 13.46 -30.57
CA TYR A 91 7.26 12.17 -29.94
C TYR A 91 7.31 12.27 -28.41
N SER A 92 8.02 13.27 -27.86
CA SER A 92 8.09 13.48 -26.40
C SER A 92 6.73 13.77 -25.77
N LEU A 93 5.87 14.51 -26.46
CA LEU A 93 4.52 14.80 -25.98
C LEU A 93 3.64 13.55 -26.04
N VAL A 94 3.68 12.82 -27.15
CA VAL A 94 2.90 11.58 -27.34
C VAL A 94 3.29 10.52 -26.31
N ILE A 95 4.59 10.29 -26.11
CA ILE A 95 5.07 9.27 -25.19
C ILE A 95 4.73 9.63 -23.73
N TYR A 96 4.81 10.91 -23.37
CA TYR A 96 4.41 11.40 -22.05
C TYR A 96 2.92 11.14 -21.77
N VAL A 97 2.05 11.52 -22.70
CA VAL A 97 0.60 11.30 -22.58
C VAL A 97 0.29 9.80 -22.54
N LEU A 98 0.93 8.99 -23.39
CA LEU A 98 0.74 7.54 -23.41
C LEU A 98 1.12 6.91 -22.09
N PHE A 99 2.31 7.20 -21.53
CA PHE A 99 2.73 6.64 -20.25
C PHE A 99 1.84 7.12 -19.08
N MET A 100 1.39 8.37 -19.11
CA MET A 100 0.44 8.88 -18.11
C MET A 100 -0.88 8.10 -18.17
N VAL A 101 -1.46 7.93 -19.36
CA VAL A 101 -2.71 7.19 -19.55
C VAL A 101 -2.53 5.71 -19.20
N MET A 102 -1.42 5.09 -19.61
CA MET A 102 -1.12 3.70 -19.27
C MET A 102 -0.93 3.52 -17.76
N SER A 103 -0.30 4.48 -17.07
CA SER A 103 -0.19 4.46 -15.61
C SER A 103 -1.54 4.65 -14.94
N PHE A 104 -2.39 5.53 -15.47
CA PHE A 104 -3.75 5.73 -14.97
C PHE A 104 -4.58 4.46 -15.13
N LEU A 105 -4.62 3.88 -16.33
CA LEU A 105 -5.29 2.60 -16.60
C LEU A 105 -4.68 1.45 -15.77
N GLY A 106 -3.37 1.46 -15.58
CA GLY A 106 -2.68 0.52 -14.71
C GLY A 106 -3.19 0.61 -13.27
N LEU A 107 -3.28 1.81 -12.70
CA LEU A 107 -3.78 2.00 -11.34
C LEU A 107 -5.28 1.70 -11.20
N GLU A 108 -6.07 1.97 -12.24
CA GLU A 108 -7.52 1.73 -12.23
C GLU A 108 -7.87 0.25 -12.44
N TYR A 109 -7.23 -0.41 -13.39
CA TYR A 109 -7.59 -1.77 -13.81
C TYR A 109 -6.65 -2.87 -13.29
N LEU A 110 -5.36 -2.57 -13.08
CA LEU A 110 -4.47 -3.45 -12.33
C LEU A 110 -4.49 -3.05 -10.86
N ARG A 111 -5.64 -3.29 -10.22
CA ARG A 111 -5.67 -3.40 -8.77
C ARG A 111 -4.97 -4.71 -8.40
N TYR A 112 -3.64 -4.65 -8.31
CA TYR A 112 -2.87 -5.71 -7.67
C TYR A 112 -3.22 -5.65 -6.19
N GLU A 113 -4.36 -6.22 -5.82
CA GLU A 113 -4.53 -6.78 -4.48
C GLU A 113 -3.46 -7.86 -4.40
N ALA A 114 -2.24 -7.47 -4.02
CA ALA A 114 -1.30 -8.43 -3.50
C ALA A 114 -2.10 -9.22 -2.45
N PRO A 115 -2.09 -10.56 -2.47
CA PRO A 115 -2.72 -11.33 -1.42
C PRO A 115 -2.01 -10.93 -0.12
N GLU A 116 -2.62 -9.99 0.60
CA GLU A 116 -2.15 -9.52 1.89
C GLU A 116 -2.40 -10.70 2.83
N ASN A 117 -1.32 -11.44 3.07
CA ASN A 117 -1.15 -12.36 4.20
C ASN A 117 -2.13 -13.54 4.28
N VAL A 118 -2.26 -14.31 3.21
CA VAL A 118 -2.61 -15.74 3.35
C VAL A 118 -1.32 -16.54 3.45
N ASP A 119 -0.56 -16.31 4.52
CA ASP A 119 0.42 -17.29 4.97
C ASP A 119 -0.37 -18.44 5.62
N VAL A 120 -0.84 -19.38 4.81
CA VAL A 120 -1.19 -20.73 5.29
C VAL A 120 0.12 -21.48 5.46
N SER A 121 1.00 -20.96 6.30
CA SER A 121 1.98 -21.82 6.95
C SER A 121 1.26 -22.37 8.17
N GLU A 122 0.84 -23.64 8.09
CA GLU A 122 0.59 -24.44 9.29
C GLU A 122 1.90 -24.42 10.09
N LYS A 123 2.04 -23.45 11.00
CA LYS A 123 3.07 -23.56 12.02
C LYS A 123 2.76 -24.85 12.78
N PRO A 124 3.72 -25.79 12.89
CA PRO A 124 3.53 -26.94 13.75
C PRO A 124 3.21 -26.41 15.15
N LEU A 125 2.15 -26.95 15.74
CA LEU A 125 1.73 -26.70 17.11
C LEU A 125 2.92 -26.99 18.04
N GLU A 126 3.71 -25.97 18.35
CA GLU A 126 4.49 -25.96 19.56
C GLU A 126 3.49 -25.70 20.69
N ASP A 127 3.50 -26.60 21.68
CA ASP A 127 2.64 -26.56 22.86
C ASP A 127 2.78 -25.21 23.57
N GLU A 128 1.95 -24.24 23.21
CA GLU A 128 1.69 -23.06 24.02
C GLU A 128 0.89 -23.52 25.26
N SER A 129 1.63 -24.02 26.25
CA SER A 129 1.14 -24.09 27.61
C SER A 129 0.76 -22.67 28.01
N TYR A 130 -0.54 -22.40 28.06
CA TYR A 130 -1.10 -21.17 28.59
C TYR A 130 -0.50 -20.89 29.97
N ALA A 131 0.51 -20.02 30.03
CA ALA A 131 1.01 -19.53 31.29
C ALA A 131 -0.08 -18.64 31.87
N LEU A 132 -0.65 -19.07 32.99
CA LEU A 132 -1.55 -18.26 33.81
C LEU A 132 -0.79 -16.99 34.24
N LEU A 133 -0.95 -15.92 33.45
CA LEU A 133 -0.58 -14.57 33.84
C LEU A 133 -1.38 -14.23 35.10
N LYS A 134 -0.70 -14.24 36.25
CA LYS A 134 -1.23 -13.68 37.48
C LYS A 134 -1.47 -12.21 37.22
N THR A 135 -2.73 -11.79 37.32
CA THR A 135 -3.10 -10.38 37.40
C THR A 135 -2.31 -9.71 38.53
N PRO A 136 -1.69 -8.54 38.30
CA PRO A 136 -1.01 -7.82 39.37
C PRO A 136 -2.06 -7.37 40.39
N LYS A 137 -2.10 -8.07 41.53
CA LYS A 137 -2.79 -7.59 42.72
C LYS A 137 -2.00 -6.41 43.26
N ASN A 138 -2.65 -5.24 43.29
CA ASN A 138 -2.20 -4.03 43.98
C ASN A 138 -1.47 -4.36 45.29
N ALA A 139 -0.18 -4.07 45.34
CA ALA A 139 0.57 -3.94 46.57
C ALA A 139 0.75 -2.45 46.86
N ARG A 140 -0.21 -1.86 47.59
CA ARG A 140 0.05 -0.64 48.37
C ARG A 140 -0.45 -0.87 49.80
N THR A 141 0.48 -0.76 50.72
CA THR A 141 0.32 -0.82 52.18
C THR A 141 -0.67 0.22 52.70
N PRO A 142 -1.40 -0.06 53.80
CA PRO A 142 -2.34 0.89 54.38
C PRO A 142 -1.60 1.76 55.40
N ASP A 143 -1.30 3.01 55.04
CA ASP A 143 -1.08 4.06 56.04
C ASP A 143 -1.31 5.43 55.40
N ALA A 144 -2.46 6.01 55.73
CA ALA A 144 -2.74 7.45 55.87
C ALA A 144 -4.24 7.68 55.73
N SER A 145 -4.90 7.89 56.86
CA SER A 145 -6.21 8.51 56.98
C SER A 145 -6.18 9.91 56.36
N GLY A 146 -6.58 10.00 55.10
CA GLY A 146 -6.92 11.24 54.41
C GLY A 146 -8.06 10.91 53.47
N ASP A 147 -9.14 11.67 53.55
CA ASP A 147 -10.29 11.53 52.66
C ASP A 147 -9.82 11.96 51.26
N TYR A 148 -9.37 11.00 50.44
CA TYR A 148 -9.00 11.27 49.06
C TYR A 148 -10.29 11.37 48.26
N VAL A 149 -10.75 12.59 48.00
CA VAL A 149 -11.74 12.83 46.96
C VAL A 149 -11.05 12.51 45.63
N VAL A 150 -11.20 11.26 45.18
CA VAL A 150 -10.88 10.90 43.81
C VAL A 150 -11.85 11.70 42.95
N GLN A 151 -11.35 12.80 42.36
CA GLN A 151 -12.02 13.44 41.24
C GLN A 151 -12.02 12.42 40.10
N LEU A 152 -13.06 11.58 40.08
CA LEU A 152 -13.48 10.93 38.87
C LEU A 152 -13.89 12.08 37.95
N ASP A 153 -13.01 12.43 37.00
CA ASP A 153 -13.46 13.12 35.81
C ASP A 153 -14.65 12.32 35.30
N ASN A 154 -15.86 12.84 35.48
CA ASN A 154 -17.06 12.22 34.96
C ASN A 154 -17.03 12.47 33.45
N ARG A 155 -16.18 11.71 32.76
CA ARG A 155 -15.97 11.81 31.32
C ARG A 155 -17.23 11.27 30.69
N GLU A 156 -17.98 12.14 30.02
CA GLU A 156 -19.20 11.79 29.31
C GLU A 156 -18.89 10.67 28.31
N LYS A 157 -19.27 9.44 28.66
CA LYS A 157 -19.25 8.32 27.71
C LYS A 157 -20.39 8.54 26.73
N ASN A 158 -20.16 9.35 25.71
CA ASN A 158 -21.04 9.49 24.56
C ASN A 158 -20.91 8.25 23.67
N PHE A 159 -21.31 7.09 24.20
CA PHE A 159 -21.40 5.85 23.44
C PHE A 159 -22.86 5.53 23.21
N THR A 160 -23.30 5.58 21.96
CA THR A 160 -24.61 5.04 21.57
C THR A 160 -24.51 3.52 21.59
N PRO A 161 -25.25 2.81 22.47
CA PRO A 161 -25.18 1.37 22.53
C PRO A 161 -25.69 0.76 21.22
N VAL A 162 -24.93 -0.21 20.68
CA VAL A 162 -25.27 -0.93 19.45
C VAL A 162 -25.46 -2.41 19.76
N THR A 163 -26.59 -2.95 19.32
CA THR A 163 -26.91 -4.39 19.33
C THR A 163 -26.62 -4.93 17.94
N VAL A 164 -25.84 -6.00 17.87
CA VAL A 164 -25.53 -6.72 16.62
C VAL A 164 -26.38 -7.97 16.58
N ALA A 165 -27.09 -8.22 15.48
CA ALA A 165 -27.80 -9.46 15.25
C ALA A 165 -27.50 -9.97 13.84
N PHE A 166 -27.52 -11.29 13.65
CA PHE A 166 -27.38 -11.92 12.34
C PHE A 166 -28.40 -13.05 12.23
N GLU A 167 -29.07 -13.09 11.08
CA GLU A 167 -30.14 -14.02 10.77
C GLU A 167 -29.83 -14.75 9.46
N ASP A 168 -29.94 -16.08 9.51
CA ASP A 168 -29.76 -17.00 8.39
C ASP A 168 -28.48 -16.73 7.59
N LEU A 169 -27.34 -16.58 8.30
CA LEU A 169 -26.07 -16.23 7.67
C LEU A 169 -25.42 -17.47 7.04
N HIS A 170 -25.21 -17.42 5.73
CA HIS A 170 -24.44 -18.40 4.97
C HIS A 170 -23.28 -17.73 4.22
N TYR A 171 -22.18 -18.48 4.06
CA TYR A 171 -21.00 -18.00 3.34
C TYR A 171 -20.44 -19.09 2.44
N PHE A 172 -20.30 -18.75 1.16
CA PHE A 172 -19.84 -19.65 0.10
C PHE A 172 -18.52 -19.16 -0.50
N VAL A 173 -17.54 -20.04 -0.61
CA VAL A 173 -16.22 -19.77 -1.19
C VAL A 173 -16.02 -20.68 -2.41
N PRO A 174 -15.47 -20.20 -3.53
CA PRO A 174 -15.14 -21.07 -4.65
C PRO A 174 -14.11 -22.14 -4.24
N ASN A 175 -14.35 -23.39 -4.64
CA ASN A 175 -13.46 -24.48 -4.30
C ASN A 175 -12.14 -24.33 -5.09
N PRO A 176 -10.97 -24.26 -4.43
CA PRO A 176 -9.68 -24.10 -5.12
C PRO A 176 -9.33 -25.27 -6.03
N LYS A 177 -9.89 -26.47 -5.79
CA LYS A 177 -9.65 -27.66 -6.62
C LYS A 177 -10.57 -27.72 -7.84
N ASN A 178 -11.78 -27.19 -7.73
CA ASN A 178 -12.81 -27.20 -8.78
C ASN A 178 -13.50 -25.83 -8.84
N PRO A 179 -13.07 -24.91 -9.71
CA PRO A 179 -13.60 -23.54 -9.76
C PRO A 179 -15.10 -23.44 -10.12
N GLY A 180 -15.74 -24.55 -10.50
CA GLY A 180 -17.19 -24.62 -10.72
C GLY A 180 -18.03 -24.97 -9.48
N GLU A 181 -17.41 -25.45 -8.40
CA GLU A 181 -18.11 -25.83 -7.17
C GLU A 181 -17.89 -24.77 -6.07
N GLN A 182 -18.96 -24.43 -5.35
CA GLN A 182 -18.90 -23.53 -4.20
C GLN A 182 -18.92 -24.36 -2.91
N LEU A 183 -17.93 -24.14 -2.05
CA LEU A 183 -17.86 -24.70 -0.71
C LEU A 183 -18.58 -23.78 0.26
N GLU A 184 -19.59 -24.31 0.96
CA GLU A 184 -20.29 -23.60 2.02
C GLU A 184 -19.55 -23.75 3.34
N LEU A 185 -19.04 -22.64 3.89
CA LEU A 185 -18.28 -22.60 5.14
C LEU A 185 -19.15 -22.29 6.35
N LEU A 186 -20.12 -21.39 6.19
CA LEU A 186 -21.09 -21.03 7.24
C LEU A 186 -22.47 -21.47 6.78
N LYS A 187 -23.23 -22.13 7.66
CA LYS A 187 -24.50 -22.79 7.35
C LYS A 187 -25.60 -22.28 8.27
N GLY A 188 -26.43 -21.34 7.80
CA GLY A 188 -27.64 -20.88 8.49
C GLY A 188 -27.39 -20.42 9.94
N ILE A 189 -26.36 -19.58 10.15
CA ILE A 189 -25.96 -19.15 11.48
C ILE A 189 -26.85 -18.00 11.95
N ASN A 190 -27.38 -18.14 13.17
CA ASN A 190 -28.26 -17.16 13.81
C ASN A 190 -27.71 -16.76 15.18
N GLY A 191 -27.82 -15.50 15.55
CA GLY A 191 -27.33 -15.02 16.85
C GLY A 191 -27.44 -13.52 17.04
N PHE A 192 -27.22 -13.09 18.27
CA PHE A 192 -27.25 -11.67 18.65
C PHE A 192 -26.29 -11.39 19.80
N ALA A 193 -25.82 -10.15 19.88
CA ALA A 193 -24.96 -9.63 20.93
C ALA A 193 -25.54 -8.29 21.43
N VAL A 194 -25.76 -8.20 22.74
CA VAL A 194 -26.40 -7.06 23.41
C VAL A 194 -25.32 -6.12 23.97
N PRO A 195 -25.50 -4.80 23.88
CA PRO A 195 -24.58 -3.83 24.47
C PRO A 195 -24.40 -4.07 25.98
N GLY A 196 -23.17 -3.89 26.46
CA GLY A 196 -22.81 -4.10 27.87
C GLY A 196 -22.54 -5.56 28.27
N THR A 197 -22.59 -6.49 27.32
CA THR A 197 -22.23 -7.90 27.55
C THR A 197 -20.99 -8.29 26.76
N ILE A 198 -20.22 -9.26 27.27
CA ILE A 198 -19.10 -9.87 26.55
C ILE A 198 -19.58 -11.22 26.02
N THR A 199 -19.69 -11.34 24.70
CA THR A 199 -20.08 -12.58 24.02
C THR A 199 -18.83 -13.30 23.51
N ALA A 200 -18.59 -14.53 23.98
CA ALA A 200 -17.46 -15.34 23.54
C ALA A 200 -17.90 -16.40 22.51
N LEU A 201 -17.22 -16.46 21.37
CA LEU A 201 -17.41 -17.50 20.35
C LEU A 201 -16.34 -18.59 20.51
N MET A 202 -16.76 -19.81 20.88
CA MET A 202 -15.85 -20.94 21.13
C MET A 202 -16.15 -22.12 20.19
N GLY A 203 -15.12 -22.90 19.87
CA GLY A 203 -15.23 -24.04 18.95
C GLY A 203 -13.86 -24.57 18.53
N SER A 204 -13.82 -25.76 17.92
CA SER A 204 -12.58 -26.40 17.44
C SER A 204 -11.85 -25.56 16.38
N SER A 205 -10.55 -25.80 16.21
CA SER A 205 -9.81 -25.22 15.09
C SER A 205 -10.44 -25.63 13.76
N GLY A 206 -10.57 -24.69 12.82
CA GLY A 206 -11.24 -24.94 11.53
C GLY A 206 -12.78 -24.90 11.55
N ALA A 207 -13.43 -24.69 12.69
CA ALA A 207 -14.90 -24.60 12.77
C ALA A 207 -15.51 -23.35 12.10
N GLY A 208 -14.71 -22.45 11.53
CA GLY A 208 -15.19 -21.23 10.88
C GLY A 208 -15.40 -20.03 11.83
N LYS A 209 -14.81 -20.04 13.03
CA LYS A 209 -14.93 -18.93 14.00
C LYS A 209 -14.42 -17.60 13.44
N THR A 210 -13.19 -17.60 12.93
CA THR A 210 -12.59 -16.41 12.30
C THR A 210 -13.38 -16.02 11.05
N THR A 211 -13.85 -17.00 10.28
CA THR A 211 -14.70 -16.76 9.10
C THR A 211 -16.00 -16.06 9.47
N LEU A 212 -16.68 -16.48 10.54
CA LEU A 212 -17.89 -15.84 11.04
C LEU A 212 -17.62 -14.39 11.47
N MET A 213 -16.52 -14.17 12.21
CA MET A 213 -16.12 -12.83 12.64
C MET A 213 -15.79 -11.91 11.45
N ASP A 214 -15.05 -12.40 10.45
CA ASP A 214 -14.70 -11.64 9.25
C ASP A 214 -15.94 -11.26 8.40
N VAL A 215 -16.94 -12.15 8.34
CA VAL A 215 -18.20 -11.90 7.62
C VAL A 215 -19.04 -10.85 8.36
N ILE A 216 -19.16 -10.94 9.68
CA ILE A 216 -19.89 -9.95 10.49
C ILE A 216 -19.20 -8.57 10.41
N ALA A 217 -17.87 -8.54 10.37
CA ALA A 217 -17.08 -7.30 10.22
C ALA A 217 -17.08 -6.74 8.79
N GLY A 218 -17.69 -7.41 7.81
CA GLY A 218 -17.76 -6.95 6.42
C GLY A 218 -16.42 -6.98 5.67
N ARG A 219 -15.42 -7.74 6.13
CA ARG A 219 -14.07 -7.77 5.53
C ARG A 219 -13.90 -8.84 4.45
N LYS A 220 -14.79 -9.85 4.36
CA LYS A 220 -14.76 -10.83 3.25
C LYS A 220 -15.43 -10.27 2.00
N THR A 221 -14.63 -9.80 1.06
CA THR A 221 -15.06 -9.42 -0.30
C THR A 221 -15.07 -10.59 -1.28
N SER A 222 -14.36 -11.68 -0.99
CA SER A 222 -14.34 -12.88 -1.84
C SER A 222 -15.39 -13.89 -1.39
N GLY A 223 -16.21 -14.38 -2.33
CA GLY A 223 -17.27 -15.34 -2.07
C GLY A 223 -18.67 -14.72 -2.09
N LYS A 224 -19.69 -15.55 -1.83
CA LYS A 224 -21.09 -15.13 -1.77
C LYS A 224 -21.55 -15.20 -0.32
N ILE A 225 -22.03 -14.08 0.22
CA ILE A 225 -22.66 -14.01 1.55
C ILE A 225 -24.17 -13.94 1.32
N THR A 226 -24.93 -14.76 2.02
CA THR A 226 -26.40 -14.67 2.08
C THR A 226 -26.86 -14.62 3.52
N GLY A 227 -28.01 -14.00 3.77
CA GLY A 227 -28.51 -13.73 5.13
C GLY A 227 -28.55 -12.24 5.42
N LYS A 228 -28.85 -11.91 6.68
CA LYS A 228 -29.02 -10.53 7.13
C LYS A 228 -28.15 -10.25 8.35
N ILE A 229 -27.44 -9.13 8.32
CA ILE A 229 -26.74 -8.58 9.48
C ILE A 229 -27.52 -7.32 9.86
N LEU A 230 -27.89 -7.21 11.13
CA LEU A 230 -28.68 -6.10 11.66
C LEU A 230 -27.91 -5.37 12.75
N LEU A 231 -27.94 -4.04 12.71
CA LEU A 231 -27.48 -3.15 13.76
C LEU A 231 -28.70 -2.41 14.33
N ASN A 232 -28.99 -2.61 15.61
CA ASN A 232 -30.17 -2.03 16.27
C ASN A 232 -31.51 -2.29 15.53
N GLY A 233 -31.63 -3.44 14.87
CA GLY A 233 -32.83 -3.85 14.12
C GLY A 233 -32.91 -3.37 12.67
N TYR A 234 -31.93 -2.60 12.19
CA TYR A 234 -31.84 -2.17 10.80
C TYR A 234 -30.78 -2.97 10.05
N GLU A 235 -31.02 -3.29 8.78
CA GLU A 235 -30.01 -3.96 7.95
C GLU A 235 -28.72 -3.14 7.87
N ALA A 236 -27.62 -3.79 8.20
CA ALA A 236 -26.33 -3.16 8.39
C ALA A 236 -25.68 -2.86 7.03
N ASN A 237 -25.57 -1.58 6.71
CA ASN A 237 -24.82 -1.14 5.53
C ASN A 237 -23.31 -1.23 5.82
N ASP A 238 -22.47 -1.50 4.81
CA ASP A 238 -21.01 -1.66 5.00
C ASP A 238 -20.39 -0.41 5.68
N LEU A 239 -20.85 0.78 5.31
CA LEU A 239 -20.45 2.03 5.97
C LEU A 239 -20.81 2.08 7.46
N ALA A 240 -21.98 1.56 7.84
CA ALA A 240 -22.43 1.54 9.22
C ALA A 240 -21.62 0.53 10.04
N ILE A 241 -21.34 -0.65 9.48
CA ILE A 241 -20.47 -1.66 10.13
C ILE A 241 -19.09 -1.07 10.40
N ARG A 242 -18.45 -0.45 9.40
CA ARG A 242 -17.11 0.14 9.53
C ARG A 242 -17.03 1.31 10.51
N ARG A 243 -18.11 2.07 10.71
CA ARG A 243 -18.15 3.21 11.62
C ARG A 243 -18.54 2.84 13.05
N CYS A 244 -19.39 1.84 13.22
CA CYS A 244 -19.94 1.47 14.52
C CYS A 244 -19.19 0.31 15.20
N THR A 245 -18.34 -0.42 14.46
CA THR A 245 -17.61 -1.58 14.99
C THR A 245 -16.11 -1.39 14.89
N GLY A 246 -15.36 -1.97 15.83
CA GLY A 246 -13.92 -2.11 15.77
C GLY A 246 -13.55 -3.59 15.68
N TYR A 247 -12.76 -3.96 14.67
CA TYR A 247 -12.26 -5.31 14.50
C TYR A 247 -10.76 -5.35 14.79
N CYS A 248 -10.33 -6.25 15.67
CA CYS A 248 -8.92 -6.52 15.95
C CYS A 248 -8.57 -7.86 15.29
N GLU A 249 -7.63 -7.82 14.35
CA GLU A 249 -7.18 -9.02 13.63
C GLU A 249 -6.23 -9.86 14.48
N GLN A 250 -6.00 -11.10 14.05
CA GLN A 250 -5.04 -11.99 14.70
C GLN A 250 -3.58 -11.56 14.44
N MET A 251 -3.32 -10.92 13.29
CA MET A 251 -2.02 -10.37 12.94
C MET A 251 -2.05 -8.86 13.13
N ASP A 252 -1.02 -8.32 13.76
CA ASP A 252 -0.90 -6.88 13.98
C ASP A 252 -0.55 -6.15 12.68
N VAL A 253 -1.38 -5.20 12.28
CA VAL A 253 -1.13 -4.32 11.12
C VAL A 253 -0.75 -2.94 11.64
N HIS A 254 0.54 -2.74 11.85
CA HIS A 254 1.09 -1.46 12.28
C HIS A 254 2.30 -1.06 11.43
N SER A 255 2.53 0.25 11.32
CA SER A 255 3.76 0.75 10.71
C SER A 255 4.93 0.40 11.64
N GLU A 256 5.86 -0.42 11.15
CA GLU A 256 7.02 -0.86 11.94
C GLU A 256 7.89 0.31 12.41
N ALA A 257 7.91 1.42 11.69
CA ALA A 257 8.74 2.58 11.99
C ALA A 257 8.09 3.55 13.00
N ALA A 258 6.79 3.42 13.29
CA ALA A 258 6.07 4.30 14.19
C ALA A 258 6.21 3.86 15.66
N THR A 259 6.11 4.82 16.57
CA THR A 259 5.93 4.54 18.02
C THR A 259 4.49 4.13 18.32
N ILE A 260 4.27 3.48 19.47
CA ILE A 260 2.92 3.08 19.92
C ILE A 260 2.01 4.31 20.02
N ARG A 261 2.51 5.41 20.61
CA ARG A 261 1.77 6.67 20.71
C ARG A 261 1.43 7.25 19.34
N GLU A 262 2.37 7.26 18.40
CA GLU A 262 2.12 7.76 17.03
C GLU A 262 1.08 6.91 16.29
N ALA A 263 1.14 5.58 16.42
CA ALA A 263 0.17 4.70 15.80
C ALA A 263 -1.26 4.89 16.34
N LEU A 264 -1.40 5.03 17.67
CA LEU A 264 -2.69 5.34 18.29
C LEU A 264 -3.18 6.75 17.91
N THR A 265 -2.28 7.72 17.84
CA THR A 265 -2.58 9.08 17.38
C THR A 265 -3.09 9.06 15.94
N PHE A 266 -2.39 8.38 15.04
CA PHE A 266 -2.81 8.23 13.65
C PHE A 266 -4.22 7.61 13.53
N SER A 267 -4.50 6.57 14.32
CA SER A 267 -5.84 5.95 14.38
C SER A 267 -6.90 6.92 14.92
N SER A 268 -6.59 7.69 15.96
CA SER A 268 -7.48 8.70 16.55
C SER A 268 -7.86 9.77 15.53
N PHE A 269 -6.90 10.30 14.77
CA PHE A 269 -7.14 11.33 13.75
C PHE A 269 -7.95 10.84 12.55
N LEU A 270 -7.88 9.55 12.21
CA LEU A 270 -8.66 8.98 11.09
C LEU A 270 -10.07 8.54 11.49
N ARG A 271 -10.26 8.12 12.75
CA ARG A 271 -11.55 7.62 13.24
C ARG A 271 -12.44 8.71 13.81
N GLN A 272 -11.87 9.76 14.38
CA GLN A 272 -12.62 10.87 14.94
C GLN A 272 -12.97 11.90 13.87
N ASP A 273 -14.12 12.54 14.02
CA ASP A 273 -14.59 13.57 13.08
C ASP A 273 -13.67 14.82 13.11
N ALA A 274 -13.57 15.51 11.98
CA ALA A 274 -12.74 16.72 11.85
C ALA A 274 -13.21 17.87 12.75
N SER A 275 -14.47 17.87 13.20
CA SER A 275 -15.02 18.86 14.14
C SER A 275 -14.45 18.75 15.56
N ILE A 276 -13.82 17.63 15.92
CA ILE A 276 -13.25 17.43 17.25
C ILE A 276 -11.88 18.13 17.32
N PRO A 277 -11.64 19.00 18.32
CA PRO A 277 -10.35 19.66 18.50
C PRO A 277 -9.21 18.67 18.69
N ASP A 278 -8.04 19.01 18.15
CA ASP A 278 -6.88 18.12 18.18
C ASP A 278 -6.44 17.76 19.61
N ALA A 279 -6.57 18.70 20.56
CA ALA A 279 -6.31 18.44 21.98
C ALA A 279 -7.12 17.24 22.51
N LYS A 280 -8.42 17.16 22.18
CA LYS A 280 -9.28 16.05 22.62
C LYS A 280 -8.89 14.71 21.96
N LYS A 281 -8.37 14.76 20.73
CA LYS A 281 -7.87 13.56 20.03
C LYS A 281 -6.63 13.00 20.73
N TYR A 282 -5.72 13.86 21.18
CA TYR A 282 -4.56 13.47 21.98
C TYR A 282 -4.95 12.96 23.37
N ASP A 283 -5.92 13.60 24.02
CA ASP A 283 -6.44 13.14 25.32
C ASP A 283 -7.05 11.73 25.22
N SER A 284 -7.79 11.45 24.14
CA SER A 284 -8.34 10.11 23.86
C SER A 284 -7.25 9.05 23.70
N VAL A 285 -6.10 9.41 23.13
CA VAL A 285 -4.95 8.51 22.95
C VAL A 285 -4.27 8.24 24.29
N ASN A 286 -4.08 9.28 25.11
CA ASN A 286 -3.52 9.13 26.45
C ASN A 286 -4.41 8.25 27.32
N GLU A 287 -5.73 8.43 27.26
CA GLU A 287 -6.70 7.57 27.94
C GLU A 287 -6.58 6.11 27.46
N ALA A 288 -6.46 5.86 26.16
CA ALA A 288 -6.28 4.52 25.64
C ALA A 288 -4.97 3.87 26.12
N ILE A 289 -3.87 4.64 26.20
CA ILE A 289 -2.57 4.18 26.71
C ILE A 289 -2.66 3.82 28.19
N GLU A 290 -3.33 4.65 29.00
CA GLU A 290 -3.55 4.42 30.44
C GLU A 290 -4.42 3.18 30.68
N LEU A 291 -5.55 3.07 29.97
CA LEU A 291 -6.48 1.94 30.09
C LEU A 291 -5.85 0.60 29.70
N LEU A 292 -4.92 0.61 28.74
CA LEU A 292 -4.17 -0.58 28.31
C LEU A 292 -2.90 -0.82 29.13
N GLY A 293 -2.51 0.11 30.02
CA GLY A 293 -1.29 0.01 30.83
C GLY A 293 -0.01 0.07 30.00
N LEU A 294 0.02 0.85 28.92
CA LEU A 294 1.14 0.92 27.97
C LEU A 294 2.08 2.11 28.22
N GLU A 295 1.98 2.77 29.37
CA GLU A 295 2.72 4.00 29.70
C GLU A 295 4.24 3.86 29.49
N ASP A 296 4.83 2.76 29.97
CA ASP A 296 6.27 2.51 29.92
C ASP A 296 6.81 2.26 28.50
N ILE A 297 5.94 1.87 27.57
CA ILE A 297 6.31 1.50 26.19
C ILE A 297 5.73 2.46 25.14
N ALA A 298 4.92 3.44 25.55
CA ALA A 298 4.18 4.32 24.65
C ALA A 298 5.08 5.03 23.62
N ASP A 299 6.29 5.43 24.03
CA ASP A 299 7.24 6.16 23.18
C ASP A 299 8.32 5.23 22.56
N GLN A 300 8.13 3.92 22.64
CA GLN A 300 8.98 2.93 21.97
C GLN A 300 8.45 2.63 20.56
N ILE A 301 9.38 2.36 19.65
CA ILE A 301 9.08 1.93 18.28
C ILE A 301 8.41 0.55 18.34
N ILE A 302 7.36 0.36 17.54
CA ILE A 302 6.57 -0.88 17.52
C ILE A 302 7.42 -2.09 17.11
N ARG A 303 8.36 -1.88 16.17
CA ARG A 303 9.30 -2.89 15.70
C ARG A 303 10.09 -3.54 16.84
N GLY A 304 9.94 -4.85 16.98
CA GLY A 304 10.72 -5.68 17.91
C GLY A 304 10.14 -5.76 19.34
N SER A 305 9.02 -5.09 19.63
CA SER A 305 8.39 -5.11 20.96
C SER A 305 7.88 -6.50 21.37
N SER A 306 7.45 -7.33 20.42
CA SER A 306 6.92 -8.68 20.67
C SER A 306 7.98 -9.80 20.66
N LEU A 307 9.18 -9.55 20.09
CA LEU A 307 10.21 -10.58 19.90
C LEU A 307 11.43 -10.44 20.83
N SER A 308 11.54 -9.36 21.61
CA SER A 308 12.77 -9.04 22.36
C SER A 308 12.64 -9.06 23.89
N ARG A 309 11.47 -9.41 24.45
CA ARG A 309 11.22 -9.41 25.90
C ARG A 309 10.70 -10.74 26.47
N VAL A 310 11.00 -11.85 25.80
CA VAL A 310 10.88 -13.21 26.38
C VAL A 310 12.26 -13.73 26.70
#